data_AF-A0A9X5CM36-F1
#
_entry.id   AF-A0A9X5CM36-F1
#
_cell.length_a   1.000
_cell.length_b   1.000
_cell.length_c   1.000
_cell.angle_alpha   90.00
_cell.angle_beta   90.00
_cell.angle_gamma   90.00
#
_symmetry.space_group_name_H-M   'P 1'
#
loop_
_entity.id
_entity.type
_entity.pdbx_description
1 polymer ?
#
loop_
_entity_poly.entity_id
_entity_poly.type
_entity_poly.pdbx_seq_one_letter_code
_entity_poly.pdbx_strand_id
1 'polypeptide(L)'
;TIARRSAALADTDAVSTYFASDPLVAKVRRSAGELRALGDRVRAEELDGKLRSAREEAARALRDRTDLYADGGRTLRLGAHRFAVSTQPFDLTVVPHDDGLALALTGTDYRVPVTDPALLADRPLWDRHLPSESPRVSRAEH
;
A
#
# COMPACT_ATOMS: atom_id res chain seq x y z
N THR A 1 -2.40 12.53 -12.46
CA THR A 1 -3.17 12.55 -13.73
C THR A 1 -4.63 12.26 -13.42
N ILE A 2 -5.56 12.60 -14.34
CA ILE A 2 -6.99 12.34 -14.14
C ILE A 2 -7.24 10.85 -13.90
N ALA A 3 -6.66 9.97 -14.72
CA ALA A 3 -6.76 8.52 -14.57
C ALA A 3 -6.32 7.99 -13.20
N ARG A 4 -5.14 8.42 -12.70
CA ARG A 4 -4.65 7.98 -11.38
C ARG A 4 -5.57 8.43 -10.25
N ARG A 5 -6.11 9.65 -10.33
CA ARG A 5 -7.00 10.19 -9.30
C ARG A 5 -8.36 9.50 -9.31
N SER A 6 -8.94 9.29 -10.50
CA SER A 6 -10.25 8.63 -10.61
C SER A 6 -10.22 7.16 -10.19
N ALA A 7 -9.11 6.45 -10.44
CA ALA A 7 -8.97 5.05 -10.04
C ALA A 7 -8.90 4.82 -8.51
N ALA A 8 -8.57 5.85 -7.72
CA ALA A 8 -8.45 5.75 -6.28
C ALA A 8 -9.76 6.04 -5.52
N LEU A 9 -10.81 6.50 -6.21
CA LEU A 9 -12.08 6.94 -5.61
C LEU A 9 -12.81 5.75 -4.97
N ALA A 10 -13.50 6.00 -3.85
CA ALA A 10 -14.02 4.95 -2.98
C ALA A 10 -15.23 4.22 -3.59
N ASP A 11 -16.07 4.93 -4.33
CA ASP A 11 -17.35 4.42 -4.82
C ASP A 11 -17.78 5.10 -6.14
N THR A 12 -18.89 4.61 -6.70
CA THR A 12 -19.44 5.05 -8.00
C THR A 12 -19.92 6.50 -7.97
N ASP A 13 -20.40 6.99 -6.83
CA ASP A 13 -20.88 8.36 -6.68
C ASP A 13 -19.69 9.33 -6.70
N ALA A 14 -18.62 9.00 -5.97
CA ALA A 14 -17.36 9.73 -5.99
C ALA A 14 -16.76 9.79 -7.41
N VAL A 15 -16.76 8.68 -8.15
CA VAL A 15 -16.33 8.66 -9.56
C VAL A 15 -17.20 9.59 -10.41
N SER A 16 -18.53 9.51 -10.28
CA SER A 16 -19.45 10.33 -11.07
C SER A 16 -19.29 11.82 -10.77
N THR A 17 -19.19 12.18 -9.48
CA THR A 17 -18.95 13.53 -9.00
C THR A 17 -17.62 14.07 -9.51
N TYR A 18 -16.54 13.28 -9.44
CA TYR A 18 -15.22 13.68 -9.94
C TYR A 18 -15.25 14.05 -11.43
N PHE A 19 -15.87 13.23 -12.28
CA PHE A 19 -15.97 13.54 -13.72
C PHE A 19 -16.96 14.66 -14.06
N ALA A 20 -17.82 15.04 -13.12
CA ALA A 20 -18.79 16.12 -13.28
C ALA A 20 -18.22 17.49 -12.83
N SER A 21 -17.49 17.53 -11.71
CA SER A 21 -17.11 18.78 -11.04
C SER A 21 -15.60 19.06 -10.97
N ASP A 22 -14.72 18.09 -11.22
CA ASP A 22 -13.28 18.30 -11.05
C ASP A 22 -12.73 19.37 -12.02
N PRO A 23 -11.96 20.37 -11.54
CA PRO A 23 -11.43 21.43 -12.38
C PRO A 23 -10.52 20.97 -13.52
N LEU A 24 -9.79 19.86 -13.36
CA LEU A 24 -8.94 19.30 -14.43
C LEU A 24 -9.80 18.67 -15.52
N VAL A 25 -10.87 17.95 -15.14
CA VAL A 25 -11.83 17.40 -16.11
C VAL A 25 -12.51 18.53 -16.87
N ALA A 26 -12.94 19.59 -16.17
CA ALA A 26 -13.52 20.77 -16.79
C ALA A 26 -12.53 21.46 -17.75
N LYS A 27 -11.25 21.55 -17.37
CA LYS A 27 -10.20 22.12 -18.23
C LYS A 27 -10.03 21.32 -19.53
N VAL A 28 -9.97 19.99 -19.47
CA VAL A 28 -9.83 19.14 -20.67
C VAL A 28 -11.05 19.31 -21.59
N ARG A 29 -12.27 19.34 -21.04
CA ARG A 29 -13.49 19.58 -21.83
C ARG A 29 -13.49 20.94 -22.51
N ARG A 30 -13.01 22.00 -21.83
CA ARG A 30 -12.86 23.33 -22.43
C ARG A 30 -11.86 23.32 -23.57
N SER A 31 -10.68 22.71 -23.38
CA SER A 31 -9.68 22.59 -24.45
C SER A 31 -10.19 21.79 -25.65
N ALA A 32 -10.99 20.74 -25.43
CA ALA A 32 -11.67 20.06 -26.53
C ALA A 32 -12.68 20.99 -27.25
N GLY A 33 -13.40 21.84 -26.50
CA GLY A 33 -14.25 22.90 -27.06
C GLY A 33 -13.50 23.89 -27.95
N GLU A 34 -12.37 24.41 -27.45
CA GLU A 34 -11.49 25.33 -28.17
C GLU A 34 -10.95 24.70 -29.47
N LEU A 35 -10.50 23.44 -29.41
CA LEU A 35 -10.04 22.70 -30.60
C LEU A 35 -11.14 22.56 -31.65
N ARG A 36 -12.39 22.25 -31.26
CA ARG A 36 -13.51 22.20 -32.21
C ARG A 36 -13.79 23.55 -32.84
N ALA A 37 -13.72 24.64 -32.07
CA ALA A 37 -13.92 26.00 -32.59
C ALA A 37 -12.84 26.41 -33.60
N LEU A 38 -11.61 25.90 -33.44
CA LEU A 38 -10.50 26.11 -34.35
C LEU A 38 -10.49 25.15 -35.57
N GLY A 39 -11.49 24.26 -35.69
CA GLY A 39 -11.59 23.29 -36.78
C GLY A 39 -10.81 21.98 -36.57
N ASP A 40 -10.09 21.84 -35.45
CA ASP A 40 -9.31 20.65 -35.11
C ASP A 40 -10.18 19.59 -34.39
N ARG A 41 -11.12 19.02 -35.15
CA ARG A 41 -12.11 18.06 -34.62
C ARG A 41 -11.47 16.76 -34.13
N VAL A 42 -10.46 16.25 -34.83
CA VAL A 42 -9.81 14.98 -34.49
C VAL A 42 -9.16 15.07 -33.11
N ARG A 43 -8.39 16.12 -32.83
CA ARG A 43 -7.77 16.28 -31.50
C ARG A 43 -8.79 16.51 -30.39
N ALA A 44 -9.89 17.20 -30.68
CA ALA A 44 -10.97 17.35 -29.70
C ALA A 44 -11.60 16.00 -29.33
N GLU A 45 -11.86 15.15 -30.33
CA GLU A 45 -12.41 13.80 -30.12
C GLU A 45 -11.44 12.90 -29.35
N GLU A 46 -10.13 13.02 -29.60
CA GLU A 46 -9.12 12.30 -28.81
C GLU A 46 -9.15 12.69 -27.33
N LEU A 47 -9.31 13.97 -27.01
CA LEU A 47 -9.40 14.44 -25.62
C LEU A 47 -10.65 13.90 -24.92
N ASP A 48 -11.80 13.94 -25.59
CA ASP A 48 -13.04 13.35 -25.07
C ASP A 48 -12.91 11.83 -24.89
N GLY A 49 -12.27 11.17 -25.86
CA GLY A 49 -11.98 9.74 -25.81
C GLY A 49 -11.12 9.39 -24.59
N LYS A 50 -10.05 10.14 -24.34
CA LYS A 50 -9.19 9.96 -23.14
C LYS A 50 -9.96 10.15 -21.84
N LEU A 51 -10.88 11.12 -21.75
CA LEU A 51 -11.74 11.30 -20.57
C LEU A 51 -12.70 10.11 -20.39
N ARG A 52 -13.30 9.63 -21.48
CA ARG A 52 -14.21 8.47 -21.47
C ARG A 52 -13.49 7.21 -21.01
N SER A 53 -12.33 6.90 -21.61
CA SER A 53 -11.51 5.76 -21.22
C SER A 53 -11.07 5.84 -19.77
N ALA A 54 -10.67 7.02 -19.27
CA ALA A 54 -10.31 7.18 -17.86
C ALA A 54 -11.49 6.91 -16.91
N ARG A 55 -12.72 7.25 -17.31
CA ARG A 55 -13.93 6.95 -16.54
C ARG A 55 -14.26 5.46 -16.52
N GLU A 56 -14.18 4.81 -17.68
CA GLU A 56 -14.41 3.36 -17.81
C GLU A 56 -13.36 2.57 -17.02
N GLU A 57 -12.10 2.99 -17.07
CA GLU A 57 -11.01 2.37 -16.31
C GLU A 57 -11.23 2.53 -14.80
N ALA A 58 -11.64 3.71 -14.34
CA ALA A 58 -11.97 3.93 -12.94
C ALA A 58 -13.14 3.04 -12.46
N ALA A 59 -14.17 2.86 -13.30
CA ALA A 59 -15.30 1.99 -12.99
C ALA A 59 -14.90 0.51 -12.94
N ARG A 60 -14.02 0.06 -13.84
CA ARG A 60 -13.46 -1.30 -13.84
C ARG A 60 -12.60 -1.54 -12.60
N ALA A 61 -11.65 -0.65 -12.31
CA ALA A 61 -10.81 -0.74 -11.12
C ALA A 61 -11.62 -0.76 -9.82
N LEU A 62 -12.69 0.05 -9.73
CA LEU A 62 -13.60 0.04 -8.59
C LEU A 62 -14.29 -1.32 -8.44
N ARG A 63 -14.84 -1.86 -9.54
CA ARG A 63 -15.52 -3.16 -9.54
C ARG A 63 -14.56 -4.28 -9.13
N ASP A 64 -13.37 -4.31 -9.72
CA ASP A 64 -12.36 -5.31 -9.40
C ASP A 64 -11.99 -5.26 -7.92
N ARG A 65 -11.80 -4.06 -7.37
CA ARG A 65 -11.54 -3.89 -5.93
C ARG A 65 -12.73 -4.35 -5.08
N THR A 66 -13.97 -4.06 -5.44
CA THR A 66 -15.15 -4.52 -4.67
C THR A 66 -15.37 -6.02 -4.78
N ASP A 67 -15.01 -6.63 -5.90
CA ASP A 67 -15.16 -8.08 -6.12
C ASP A 67 -14.07 -8.89 -5.42
N LEU A 68 -12.87 -8.31 -5.34
CA LEU A 68 -11.70 -8.88 -4.69
C LEU A 68 -11.68 -8.65 -3.18
N TYR A 69 -12.03 -7.46 -2.70
CA TYR A 69 -11.94 -7.12 -1.29
C TYR A 69 -13.29 -7.22 -0.57
N ALA A 70 -13.32 -8.00 0.50
CA ALA A 70 -14.43 -8.12 1.43
C ALA A 70 -14.09 -7.44 2.78
N ASP A 71 -15.08 -7.36 3.66
CA ASP A 71 -14.92 -6.95 5.07
C ASP A 71 -14.23 -5.60 5.26
N GLY A 72 -14.52 -4.65 4.36
CA GLY A 72 -13.97 -3.30 4.38
C GLY A 72 -12.49 -3.23 3.95
N GLY A 73 -12.01 -4.16 3.13
CA GLY A 73 -10.62 -4.21 2.67
C GLY A 73 -9.72 -5.15 3.47
N ARG A 74 -10.24 -5.78 4.53
CA ARG A 74 -9.47 -6.66 5.43
C ARG A 74 -9.34 -8.09 4.92
N THR A 75 -10.08 -8.47 3.88
CA THR A 75 -10.03 -9.81 3.31
C THR A 75 -10.01 -9.74 1.80
N LEU A 76 -9.08 -10.46 1.18
CA LEU A 76 -8.98 -10.64 -0.27
C LEU A 76 -9.56 -12.00 -0.64
N ARG A 77 -10.47 -12.04 -1.63
CA ARG A 77 -11.06 -13.27 -2.15
C ARG A 77 -10.44 -13.63 -3.50
N LEU A 78 -9.80 -14.79 -3.57
CA LEU A 78 -9.30 -15.38 -4.81
C LEU A 78 -9.98 -16.75 -5.01
N GLY A 79 -10.95 -16.81 -5.92
CA GLY A 79 -11.81 -17.98 -6.09
C GLY A 79 -12.60 -18.29 -4.82
N ALA A 80 -12.46 -19.52 -4.32
CA ALA A 80 -13.10 -19.97 -3.07
C ALA A 80 -12.30 -19.60 -1.80
N HIS A 81 -11.09 -19.06 -1.94
CA HIS A 81 -10.18 -18.80 -0.82
C HIS A 81 -10.28 -17.35 -0.35
N ARG A 82 -10.11 -17.17 0.96
CA ARG A 82 -10.06 -15.88 1.64
C ARG A 82 -8.69 -15.72 2.27
N PHE A 83 -8.06 -14.58 2.01
CA PHE A 83 -6.77 -14.20 2.55
C PHE A 83 -6.95 -12.98 3.44
N ALA A 84 -6.36 -13.00 4.63
CA ALA A 84 -6.30 -11.82 5.47
C ALA A 84 -5.41 -10.77 4.81
N VAL A 85 -5.90 -9.53 4.73
CA VAL A 85 -5.11 -8.38 4.26
C VAL A 85 -4.67 -7.61 5.49
N SER A 86 -3.37 -7.61 5.76
CA SER A 86 -2.77 -6.76 6.79
C SER A 86 -2.38 -5.42 6.19
N THR A 87 -2.94 -4.34 6.73
CA THR A 87 -2.54 -2.95 6.42
C THR A 87 -1.70 -2.34 7.53
N GLN A 88 -1.29 -3.12 8.53
CA GLN A 88 -0.37 -2.63 9.55
C GLN A 88 0.97 -2.30 8.88
N PRO A 89 1.62 -1.18 9.27
CA PRO A 89 2.98 -0.92 8.88
C PRO A 89 3.86 -2.12 9.22
N PHE A 90 4.79 -2.45 8.31
CA PHE A 90 5.79 -3.44 8.61
C PHE A 90 6.88 -2.80 9.45
N ASP A 91 7.16 -3.40 10.60
CA ASP A 91 8.28 -3.04 11.44
C ASP A 91 9.34 -4.15 11.38
N LEU A 92 10.60 -3.73 11.47
CA LEU A 92 11.73 -4.64 11.56
C LEU A 92 12.20 -4.66 13.01
N THR A 93 12.27 -5.85 13.60
CA THR A 93 12.69 -6.04 14.99
C THR A 93 13.87 -6.99 15.06
N VAL A 94 14.77 -6.77 16.02
CA VAL A 94 15.86 -7.70 16.33
C VAL A 94 15.37 -8.64 17.41
N VAL A 95 15.44 -9.94 17.14
CA VAL A 95 14.96 -10.98 18.06
C VAL A 95 15.98 -12.12 18.16
N PRO A 96 16.05 -12.81 19.30
CA PRO A 96 16.80 -14.06 19.41
C PRO A 96 16.28 -15.10 18.42
N HIS A 97 17.19 -15.80 17.74
CA HIS A 97 16.88 -16.90 16.83
C HIS A 97 18.05 -17.88 16.75
N ASP A 98 17.79 -19.15 17.06
CA ASP A 98 18.81 -20.19 17.25
C ASP A 98 19.94 -19.71 18.18
N ASP A 99 21.20 -19.87 17.77
CA ASP A 99 22.38 -19.46 18.55
C ASP A 99 22.76 -17.97 18.33
N GLY A 100 21.87 -17.16 17.75
CA GLY A 100 22.14 -15.75 17.52
C GLY A 100 20.93 -14.83 17.37
N LEU A 101 21.08 -13.78 16.57
CA LEU A 101 20.04 -12.78 16.34
C LEU A 101 19.52 -12.85 14.90
N ALA A 102 18.23 -12.58 14.74
CA ALA A 102 17.61 -12.38 13.44
C ALA A 102 16.85 -11.05 13.40
N LEU A 103 16.82 -10.44 12.22
CA LEU A 103 15.86 -9.41 11.87
C LEU A 103 14.55 -10.10 11.50
N ALA A 104 13.49 -9.82 12.24
CA ALA A 104 12.15 -10.34 12.02
C ALA A 104 11.22 -9.23 11.51
N LEU A 105 10.48 -9.54 10.44
CA LEU A 105 9.47 -8.65 9.89
C LEU A 105 8.12 -8.91 10.58
N THR A 106 7.59 -7.91 11.28
CA THR A 106 6.36 -8.06 12.07
C THR A 106 5.17 -8.53 11.22
N GLY A 107 4.36 -9.44 11.78
CA GLY A 107 3.18 -9.98 11.11
C GLY A 107 3.48 -11.04 10.05
N THR A 108 4.72 -11.52 9.97
CA THR A 108 5.15 -12.60 9.07
C THR A 108 6.08 -13.57 9.80
N ASP A 109 6.29 -14.76 9.24
CA ASP A 109 7.33 -15.68 9.70
C ASP A 109 8.71 -15.39 9.08
N TYR A 110 8.85 -14.26 8.37
CA TYR A 110 10.09 -13.90 7.70
C TYR A 110 11.17 -13.48 8.69
N ARG A 111 12.32 -14.16 8.62
CA ARG A 111 13.49 -13.92 9.46
C ARG A 111 14.75 -13.98 8.62
N VAL A 112 15.70 -13.09 8.90
CA VAL A 112 17.04 -13.10 8.30
C VAL A 112 18.09 -12.96 9.39
N PRO A 113 19.17 -13.77 9.39
CA PRO A 113 20.25 -13.63 10.37
C PRO A 113 20.83 -12.21 10.38
N VAL A 114 21.13 -11.70 11.57
CA VAL A 114 21.87 -10.44 11.72
C VAL A 114 23.32 -10.68 11.27
N THR A 115 23.78 -9.89 10.30
CA THR A 115 25.15 -9.92 9.78
C THR A 115 25.96 -8.68 10.15
N ASP A 116 25.35 -7.71 10.83
CA ASP A 116 25.99 -6.47 11.22
C ASP A 116 27.10 -6.71 12.25
N PRO A 117 28.37 -6.34 11.95
CA PRO A 117 29.50 -6.64 12.83
C PRO A 117 29.41 -6.02 14.22
N ALA A 118 28.76 -4.86 14.37
CA ALA A 118 28.64 -4.19 15.66
C ALA A 118 27.69 -4.98 16.58
N LEU A 119 26.55 -5.43 16.05
CA LEU A 119 25.63 -6.31 16.77
C LEU A 119 26.27 -7.66 17.10
N LEU A 120 27.02 -8.26 16.17
CA LEU A 120 27.71 -9.54 16.38
C LEU A 120 28.80 -9.46 17.46
N ALA A 121 29.47 -8.32 17.61
CA ALA A 121 30.48 -8.11 18.65
C ALA A 121 29.87 -8.18 20.06
N ASP A 122 28.60 -7.82 20.20
CA ASP A 122 27.87 -7.82 21.46
C ASP A 122 27.24 -9.17 21.83
N ARG A 123 27.62 -10.27 21.16
CA ARG A 123 27.13 -11.63 21.44
C ARG A 123 27.08 -12.03 22.92
N PRO A 124 28.08 -11.69 23.77
CA PRO A 124 28.03 -11.99 25.21
C PRO A 124 26.87 -11.32 25.96
N LEU A 125 26.25 -10.28 25.40
CA LEU A 125 25.12 -9.55 25.97
C LEU A 125 23.76 -10.14 25.56
N TRP A 126 23.70 -11.03 24.57
CA TRP A 126 22.43 -11.48 24.00
C TRP A 126 21.59 -12.33 24.96
N ASP A 127 22.24 -13.12 25.83
CA ASP A 127 21.56 -13.92 26.85
C ASP A 127 21.27 -13.13 28.15
N ARG A 128 21.63 -11.84 28.18
CA ARG A 128 21.52 -10.97 29.34
C ARG A 128 20.13 -10.33 29.41
N HIS A 129 19.23 -10.94 30.19
CA HIS A 129 17.85 -10.46 30.33
C HIS A 129 17.77 -9.14 31.12
N LEU A 130 18.69 -8.93 32.07
CA LEU A 130 18.77 -7.71 32.87
C LEU A 130 20.20 -7.15 32.86
N PRO A 131 20.38 -5.81 32.77
CA PRO A 131 21.69 -5.17 32.83
C PRO A 131 22.47 -5.45 34.13
N SER A 132 21.81 -5.94 35.17
CA SER A 132 22.42 -6.32 36.45
C SER A 132 22.77 -7.80 36.56
N GLU A 133 22.25 -8.65 35.66
CA GLU A 133 22.43 -10.10 35.73
C GLU A 133 23.43 -10.56 34.69
N SER A 134 24.24 -11.56 35.01
CA SER A 134 25.14 -12.20 34.05
C SER A 134 25.42 -13.61 34.55
N PRO A 135 26.03 -14.49 33.73
CA PRO A 135 26.48 -15.79 34.21
C PRO A 135 27.43 -15.73 35.42
N ARG A 136 28.02 -14.56 35.71
CA ARG A 136 28.93 -14.33 36.84
C ARG A 136 28.33 -13.52 37.99
N VAL A 137 27.14 -12.93 37.81
CA VAL A 137 26.49 -12.03 38.78
C VAL A 137 24.99 -12.27 38.75
N SER A 138 24.45 -12.87 39.81
CA SER A 138 23.00 -13.05 39.99
C SER A 138 22.47 -12.01 40.97
N ARG A 139 21.27 -11.47 40.70
CA ARG A 139 20.56 -10.65 41.67
C ARG A 139 19.87 -11.59 42.67
N ALA A 140 20.53 -11.86 43.79
CA ALA A 140 19.87 -12.47 44.94
C ALA A 140 19.10 -11.37 45.68
N GLU A 141 17.77 -11.42 45.63
CA GLU A 141 16.92 -10.69 46.56
C GLU A 141 16.86 -11.55 47.85
N HIS A 142 17.37 -11.04 48.96
CA HIS A 142 17.28 -11.70 50.27
C HIS A 142 15.90 -11.52 50.89
#